data_AF-A0A2X1PKR2-F1
#
_entry.id   AF-A0A2X1PKR2-F1
#
_cell.length_a   1.000
_cell.length_b   1.000
_cell.length_c   1.000
_cell.angle_alpha   90.00
_cell.angle_beta   90.00
_cell.angle_gamma   90.00
#
_symmetry.space_group_name_H-M   'P 1'
#
loop_
_entity.id
_entity.type
_entity.pdbx_description
1 polymer ?
#
loop_
_entity_poly.entity_id
_entity_poly.type
_entity_poly.pdbx_seq_one_letter_code
_entity_poly.pdbx_strand_id
1 'polypeptide(L)'
;MAIHLNDTHPALAIPELMRILVDDEGFEWKKAWEMTRNIFSYTCHTLMSEALETWPVEMMAKILPRHLQMIFEINDHFLEYVRTYVTTDNDFIRRVSLIEEGYQRKVRMGWLSVVGSHKINGVAEIHSDLMVTSTFADFARIFPERFTNVTNGITPRRWLAVANSQLAALFDKYIGSEWRCDLSQIEKLKPFAQEKAFKEAVADIKFANKVKLAEYVKRELGVELDPHALFDVQVKRIHEYKRQMLNVLHIIARYNEMLVNPEKDWQPRVFILAGKAASAYYAAKQTIHLINDVANVINNDERLKGRLKVVFIPNYSVSLAQLIIPAADISEQISLAGTEASGTSNMKFALNGALTLGTLDGANVEILENVGEDNIFIFGNTVEQVEQLRREGYRII
;
A
#
# COMPACT_ATOMS: atom_id res chain seq x y z
N MET A 1 -13.38 26.16 4.73
CA MET A 1 -13.32 25.14 3.67
C MET A 1 -12.02 24.38 3.83
N ALA A 2 -12.01 23.08 3.61
CA ALA A 2 -10.79 22.27 3.63
C ALA A 2 -10.72 21.46 2.33
N ILE A 3 -9.56 21.48 1.67
CA ILE A 3 -9.29 20.67 0.49
C ILE A 3 -8.11 19.75 0.82
N HIS A 4 -8.29 18.46 0.57
CA HIS A 4 -7.29 17.44 0.88
C HIS A 4 -6.72 16.86 -0.41
N LEU A 5 -5.41 17.08 -0.61
CA LEU A 5 -4.65 16.58 -1.74
C LEU A 5 -4.22 15.14 -1.44
N ASN A 6 -4.83 14.18 -2.13
CA ASN A 6 -4.44 12.79 -2.04
C ASN A 6 -3.36 12.51 -3.10
N ASP A 7 -2.12 12.38 -2.63
CA ASP A 7 -0.92 12.32 -3.46
C ASP A 7 -0.72 13.60 -4.31
N THR A 8 0.19 13.55 -5.28
CA THR A 8 0.62 14.73 -6.06
C THR A 8 -0.30 15.11 -7.22
N HIS A 9 -1.16 14.21 -7.68
CA HIS A 9 -2.04 14.42 -8.84
C HIS A 9 -2.88 15.71 -8.79
N PRO A 10 -3.52 16.10 -7.66
CA PRO A 10 -4.32 17.32 -7.57
C PRO A 10 -3.51 18.57 -7.18
N ALA A 11 -2.17 18.53 -7.18
CA ALA A 11 -1.33 19.64 -6.71
C ALA A 11 -1.56 20.96 -7.46
N LEU A 12 -2.03 20.92 -8.71
CA LEU A 12 -2.42 22.12 -9.48
C LEU A 12 -3.63 22.87 -8.89
N ALA A 13 -4.38 22.28 -7.97
CA ALA A 13 -5.44 22.99 -7.24
C ALA A 13 -4.89 24.18 -6.43
N ILE A 14 -3.63 24.11 -5.97
CA ILE A 14 -2.96 25.20 -5.25
C ILE A 14 -2.79 26.43 -6.15
N PRO A 15 -2.07 26.36 -7.28
CA PRO A 15 -1.92 27.51 -8.17
C PRO A 15 -3.24 27.91 -8.86
N GLU A 16 -4.20 26.99 -9.06
CA GLU A 16 -5.52 27.37 -9.58
C GLU A 16 -6.31 28.20 -8.57
N LEU A 17 -6.30 27.84 -7.27
CA LEU A 17 -6.96 28.66 -6.26
C LEU A 17 -6.29 30.04 -6.16
N MET A 18 -4.96 30.10 -6.22
CA MET A 18 -4.24 31.38 -6.28
C MET A 18 -4.65 32.21 -7.49
N ARG A 19 -4.74 31.59 -8.67
CA ARG A 19 -5.17 32.26 -9.90
C ARG A 19 -6.58 32.84 -9.75
N ILE A 20 -7.54 32.06 -9.26
CA ILE A 20 -8.92 32.53 -9.04
C ILE A 20 -8.94 33.71 -8.07
N LEU A 21 -8.28 33.57 -6.91
CA LEU A 21 -8.31 34.61 -5.88
C LEU A 21 -7.66 35.92 -6.37
N VAL A 22 -6.58 35.84 -7.14
CA VAL A 22 -5.82 37.01 -7.57
C VAL A 22 -6.39 37.61 -8.84
N ASP A 23 -6.58 36.79 -9.87
CA ASP A 23 -6.94 37.27 -11.21
C ASP A 23 -8.45 37.52 -11.35
N ASP A 24 -9.28 36.64 -10.80
CA ASP A 24 -10.74 36.69 -10.98
C ASP A 24 -11.41 37.50 -9.85
N GLU A 25 -10.96 37.31 -8.61
CA GLU A 25 -11.55 37.93 -7.41
C GLU A 25 -10.78 39.17 -6.91
N GLY A 26 -9.62 39.49 -7.49
CA GLY A 26 -8.86 40.72 -7.21
C GLY A 26 -8.23 40.79 -5.81
N PHE A 27 -7.99 39.66 -5.14
CA PHE A 27 -7.28 39.65 -3.86
C PHE A 27 -5.79 39.97 -4.05
N GLU A 28 -5.22 40.70 -3.09
CA GLU A 28 -3.77 40.85 -2.99
C GLU A 28 -3.09 39.48 -2.80
N TRP A 29 -1.94 39.30 -3.47
CA TRP A 29 -1.19 38.04 -3.48
C TRP A 29 -0.97 37.44 -2.09
N LYS A 30 -0.50 38.26 -1.14
CA LYS A 30 -0.20 37.80 0.23
C LYS A 30 -1.44 37.26 0.95
N LYS A 31 -2.58 37.92 0.78
CA LYS A 31 -3.86 37.51 1.37
C LYS A 31 -4.39 36.24 0.69
N ALA A 32 -4.30 36.16 -0.63
CA ALA A 32 -4.67 34.97 -1.38
C ALA A 32 -3.81 33.76 -0.98
N TRP A 33 -2.51 33.95 -0.78
CA TRP A 33 -1.58 32.89 -0.37
C TRP A 33 -1.84 32.39 1.05
N GLU A 34 -2.11 33.30 1.99
CA GLU A 34 -2.47 32.93 3.36
C GLU A 34 -3.75 32.10 3.39
N MET A 35 -4.78 32.52 2.66
CA MET A 35 -6.04 31.77 2.52
C MET A 35 -5.79 30.39 1.90
N THR A 36 -5.06 30.34 0.79
CA THR A 36 -4.75 29.10 0.07
C THR A 36 -4.05 28.08 0.97
N ARG A 37 -2.98 28.48 1.67
CA ARG A 37 -2.26 27.57 2.57
C ARG A 37 -3.14 27.02 3.70
N ASN A 38 -4.02 27.85 4.25
CA ASN A 38 -4.93 27.43 5.31
C ASN A 38 -6.07 26.51 4.83
N ILE A 39 -6.31 26.42 3.51
CA ILE A 39 -7.34 25.55 2.92
C ILE A 39 -6.78 24.16 2.59
N PHE A 40 -5.54 24.07 2.10
CA PHE A 40 -4.97 22.82 1.60
C PHE A 40 -4.24 22.00 2.65
N SER A 41 -4.47 20.69 2.62
CA SER A 41 -3.69 19.66 3.31
C SER A 41 -3.24 18.59 2.31
N TYR A 42 -2.14 17.89 2.58
CA TYR A 42 -1.53 16.95 1.65
C TYR A 42 -1.22 15.61 2.33
N THR A 43 -1.71 14.50 1.77
CA THR A 43 -1.25 13.15 2.13
C THR A 43 -0.29 12.62 1.07
N CYS A 44 0.91 12.24 1.52
CA CYS A 44 1.87 11.51 0.71
C CYS A 44 1.61 9.99 0.84
N HIS A 45 1.41 9.30 -0.28
CA HIS A 45 1.10 7.85 -0.29
C HIS A 45 2.29 6.97 -0.73
N THR A 46 3.43 7.57 -1.05
CA THR A 46 4.59 6.86 -1.60
C THR A 46 5.86 7.69 -1.43
N LEU A 47 6.95 7.03 -1.04
CA LEU A 47 8.29 7.64 -0.96
C LEU A 47 9.14 7.30 -2.19
N MET A 48 8.59 6.55 -3.15
CA MET A 48 9.28 6.25 -4.39
C MET A 48 9.39 7.51 -5.23
N SER A 49 10.62 7.87 -5.61
CA SER A 49 10.90 9.08 -6.39
C SER A 49 10.14 9.12 -7.71
N GLU A 50 9.90 7.97 -8.33
CA GLU A 50 9.11 7.82 -9.57
C GLU A 50 7.64 8.24 -9.43
N ALA A 51 7.09 8.24 -8.21
CA ALA A 51 5.71 8.61 -7.95
C ALA A 51 5.56 10.05 -7.41
N LEU A 52 6.67 10.72 -7.11
CA LEU A 52 6.69 12.16 -6.85
C LEU A 52 6.69 12.90 -8.19
N GLU A 53 5.49 13.24 -8.67
CA GLU A 53 5.30 13.77 -10.01
C GLU A 53 6.17 15.01 -10.27
N THR A 54 6.81 15.00 -11.44
CA THR A 54 7.52 16.16 -11.98
C THR A 54 7.07 16.42 -13.41
N TRP A 55 7.01 17.70 -13.78
CA TRP A 55 6.57 18.11 -15.11
C TRP A 55 7.56 19.08 -15.74
N PRO A 56 7.94 18.89 -17.01
CA PRO A 56 8.79 19.86 -17.70
C PRO A 56 8.19 21.26 -17.69
N VAL A 57 9.00 22.26 -17.35
CA VAL A 57 8.60 23.67 -17.32
C VAL A 57 8.06 24.10 -18.68
N GLU A 58 8.71 23.68 -19.77
CA GLU A 58 8.32 24.03 -21.14
C GLU A 58 6.95 23.46 -21.53
N MET A 59 6.61 22.27 -21.01
CA MET A 59 5.30 21.67 -21.22
C MET A 59 4.22 22.47 -20.48
N MET A 60 4.44 22.80 -19.21
CA MET A 60 3.52 23.63 -18.43
C MET A 60 3.37 25.03 -19.04
N ALA A 61 4.45 25.64 -19.52
CA ALA A 61 4.40 26.96 -20.17
C ALA A 61 3.48 26.96 -21.40
N LYS A 62 3.43 25.85 -22.13
CA LYS A 62 2.58 25.70 -23.32
C LYS A 62 1.11 25.47 -22.96
N ILE A 63 0.82 24.71 -21.91
CA ILE A 63 -0.54 24.25 -21.58
C ILE A 63 -1.20 25.16 -20.55
N LEU A 64 -0.48 25.55 -19.50
CA LEU A 64 -0.95 26.28 -18.33
C LEU A 64 -0.01 27.46 -18.01
N PRO A 65 0.13 28.45 -18.91
CA PRO A 65 1.10 29.54 -18.75
C PRO A 65 0.87 30.35 -17.48
N ARG A 66 -0.39 30.62 -17.10
CA ARG A 66 -0.70 31.39 -15.89
C ARG A 66 -0.41 30.60 -14.61
N HIS A 67 -0.71 29.30 -14.58
CA HIS A 67 -0.34 28.44 -13.44
C HIS A 67 1.17 28.36 -13.27
N LEU A 68 1.93 28.31 -14.35
CA LEU A 68 3.39 28.33 -14.27
C LEU A 68 3.90 29.64 -13.66
N GLN A 69 3.33 30.80 -14.05
CA GLN A 69 3.65 32.08 -13.41
C GLN A 69 3.35 32.05 -11.91
N MET A 70 2.17 31.55 -11.52
CA MET A 70 1.79 31.38 -10.11
C MET A 70 2.78 30.51 -9.35
N ILE A 71 3.23 29.40 -9.95
CA ILE A 71 4.20 28.49 -9.34
C ILE A 71 5.56 29.18 -9.17
N PHE A 72 6.01 29.97 -10.14
CA PHE A 72 7.24 30.76 -10.01
C PHE A 72 7.12 31.81 -8.91
N GLU A 73 6.01 32.55 -8.85
CA GLU A 73 5.76 33.54 -7.80
C GLU A 73 5.73 32.89 -6.40
N ILE A 74 5.07 31.72 -6.26
CA ILE A 74 5.08 30.93 -5.01
C ILE A 74 6.52 30.52 -4.66
N ASN A 75 7.28 30.02 -5.64
CA ASN A 75 8.65 29.58 -5.43
C ASN A 75 9.55 30.74 -4.97
N ASP A 76 9.46 31.89 -5.62
CA ASP A 76 10.29 33.05 -5.31
C ASP A 76 10.01 33.57 -3.90
N HIS A 77 8.73 33.72 -3.53
CA HIS A 77 8.34 34.09 -2.16
C HIS A 77 8.79 33.05 -1.12
N PHE A 78 8.69 31.76 -1.44
CA PHE A 78 9.13 30.70 -0.55
C PHE A 78 10.64 30.70 -0.36
N LEU A 79 11.42 30.81 -1.43
CA LEU A 79 12.88 30.81 -1.34
C LEU A 79 13.41 32.07 -0.67
N GLU A 80 12.76 33.22 -0.84
CA GLU A 80 13.09 34.42 -0.07
C GLU A 80 12.87 34.18 1.42
N TYR A 81 11.72 33.63 1.83
CA TYR A 81 11.48 33.24 3.23
C TYR A 81 12.57 32.30 3.77
N VAL A 82 12.99 31.29 3.01
CA VAL A 82 14.05 30.36 3.41
C VAL A 82 15.38 31.09 3.58
N ARG A 83 15.75 31.99 2.65
CA ARG A 83 16.98 32.80 2.72
C ARG A 83 16.99 33.74 3.93
N THR A 84 15.86 34.40 4.21
CA THR A 84 15.77 35.38 5.28
C THR A 84 15.73 34.74 6.67
N TYR A 85 14.98 33.64 6.83
CA TYR A 85 14.61 33.13 8.16
C TYR A 85 15.14 31.73 8.49
N VAL A 86 15.59 30.94 7.50
CA VAL A 86 15.97 29.54 7.74
C VAL A 86 17.47 29.31 7.57
N THR A 87 18.04 29.67 6.41
CA THR A 87 19.46 29.40 6.12
C THR A 87 19.98 30.22 4.94
N THR A 88 21.29 30.44 4.94
CA THR A 88 22.05 31.00 3.81
C THR A 88 22.75 29.92 2.97
N ASP A 89 22.57 28.63 3.29
CA ASP A 89 23.13 27.51 2.52
C ASP A 89 22.41 27.36 1.17
N ASN A 90 23.14 27.66 0.09
CA ASN A 90 22.62 27.58 -1.27
C ASN A 90 22.26 26.16 -1.70
N ASP A 91 22.95 25.13 -1.18
CA ASP A 91 22.60 23.74 -1.50
C ASP A 91 21.27 23.34 -0.86
N PHE A 92 21.02 23.74 0.38
CA PHE A 92 19.72 23.56 1.03
C PHE A 92 18.60 24.25 0.25
N ILE A 93 18.80 25.52 -0.11
CA ILE A 93 17.83 26.33 -0.87
C ILE A 93 17.51 25.67 -2.22
N ARG A 94 18.53 25.14 -2.92
CA ARG A 94 18.35 24.39 -4.18
C ARG A 94 17.51 23.14 -3.97
N ARG A 95 17.75 22.38 -2.90
CA ARG A 95 17.00 21.15 -2.61
C ARG A 95 15.53 21.39 -2.32
N VAL A 96 15.14 22.53 -1.74
CA VAL A 96 13.73 22.84 -1.41
C VAL A 96 12.96 23.63 -2.47
N SER A 97 13.62 24.12 -3.53
CA SER A 97 12.95 24.85 -4.63
C SER A 97 11.77 24.07 -5.26
N LEU A 98 10.72 24.75 -5.70
CA LEU A 98 9.66 24.11 -6.48
C LEU A 98 10.14 23.71 -7.88
N ILE A 99 11.22 24.33 -8.34
CA ILE A 99 11.84 24.09 -9.65
C ILE A 99 13.13 23.30 -9.46
N GLU A 100 13.20 22.15 -10.14
CA GLU A 100 14.42 21.38 -10.31
C GLU A 100 15.20 21.93 -11.51
N GLU A 101 16.43 22.38 -11.25
CA GLU A 101 17.36 22.83 -12.28
C GLU A 101 18.16 21.65 -12.84
N GLY A 102 18.46 21.69 -14.14
CA GLY A 102 19.19 20.62 -14.83
C GLY A 102 19.14 20.79 -16.33
N TYR A 103 19.40 19.70 -17.08
CA TYR A 103 19.31 19.72 -18.54
C TYR A 103 17.92 20.14 -19.05
N GLN A 104 16.87 19.69 -18.36
CA GLN A 104 15.50 20.17 -18.52
C GLN A 104 14.97 20.58 -17.16
N ARG A 105 14.44 21.80 -17.06
CA ARG A 105 13.84 22.28 -15.82
C ARG A 105 12.51 21.59 -15.58
N LYS A 106 12.23 21.24 -14.33
CA LYS A 106 10.98 20.56 -13.96
C LYS A 106 10.34 21.22 -12.75
N VAL A 107 9.01 21.24 -12.75
CA VAL A 107 8.21 21.57 -11.56
C VAL A 107 8.05 20.32 -10.71
N ARG A 108 8.34 20.43 -9.41
CA ARG A 108 8.24 19.35 -8.42
C ARG A 108 6.89 19.41 -7.70
N MET A 109 5.94 18.54 -8.08
CA MET A 109 4.56 18.63 -7.58
C MET A 109 4.44 18.25 -6.10
N GLY A 110 5.27 17.33 -5.61
CA GLY A 110 5.36 17.01 -4.18
C GLY A 110 5.82 18.23 -3.35
N TRP A 111 6.78 19.00 -3.87
CA TRP A 111 7.31 20.18 -3.20
C TRP A 111 6.25 21.29 -3.18
N LEU A 112 5.55 21.48 -4.30
CA LEU A 112 4.43 22.42 -4.39
C LEU A 112 3.34 22.05 -3.37
N SER A 113 3.01 20.77 -3.25
CA SER A 113 2.01 20.26 -2.30
C SER A 113 2.40 20.53 -0.86
N VAL A 114 3.68 20.33 -0.49
CA VAL A 114 4.19 20.62 0.86
C VAL A 114 4.19 22.11 1.16
N VAL A 115 4.68 22.94 0.23
CA VAL A 115 4.76 24.40 0.43
C VAL A 115 3.37 25.04 0.50
N GLY A 116 2.44 24.58 -0.35
CA GLY A 116 1.07 25.09 -0.44
C GLY A 116 0.08 24.54 0.59
N SER A 117 0.51 23.62 1.47
CA SER A 117 -0.37 23.01 2.48
C SER A 117 0.01 23.41 3.91
N HIS A 118 -1.00 23.53 4.79
CA HIS A 118 -0.79 23.78 6.22
C HIS A 118 -0.54 22.50 7.03
N LYS A 119 -0.96 21.33 6.53
CA LYS A 119 -0.70 20.02 7.13
C LYS A 119 -0.30 19.00 6.07
N ILE A 120 0.70 18.19 6.40
CA ILE A 120 1.24 17.13 5.57
C ILE A 120 1.25 15.84 6.38
N ASN A 121 0.67 14.76 5.87
CA ASN A 121 0.66 13.48 6.57
C ASN A 121 1.15 12.30 5.73
N GLY A 122 1.81 11.36 6.40
CA GLY A 122 2.01 10.01 5.91
C GLY A 122 0.83 9.10 6.27
N VAL A 123 0.95 7.82 5.91
CA VAL A 123 -0.17 6.85 5.93
C VAL A 123 0.07 5.58 6.74
N ALA A 124 1.21 5.51 7.42
CA ALA A 124 1.58 4.58 8.49
C ALA A 124 2.71 5.26 9.29
N GLU A 125 2.91 4.88 10.55
CA GLU A 125 3.86 5.58 11.43
C GLU A 125 5.28 5.61 10.85
N ILE A 126 5.83 4.44 10.51
CA ILE A 126 7.15 4.30 9.86
C ILE A 126 7.24 5.12 8.57
N HIS A 127 6.16 5.17 7.78
CA HIS A 127 6.14 5.97 6.56
C HIS A 127 6.18 7.47 6.85
N SER A 128 5.46 7.94 7.89
CA SER A 128 5.54 9.33 8.35
C SER A 128 6.94 9.69 8.86
N ASP A 129 7.59 8.77 9.58
CA ASP A 129 8.96 8.98 10.06
C ASP A 129 9.96 9.04 8.91
N LEU A 130 9.85 8.12 7.94
CA LEU A 130 10.66 8.15 6.73
C LEU A 130 10.42 9.42 5.91
N MET A 131 9.19 9.92 5.85
CA MET A 131 8.86 11.18 5.19
C MET A 131 9.63 12.36 5.79
N VAL A 132 9.73 12.42 7.12
CA VAL A 132 10.40 13.49 7.89
C VAL A 132 11.92 13.31 7.96
N THR A 133 12.43 12.08 7.87
CA THR A 133 13.87 11.78 7.99
C THR A 133 14.59 11.65 6.64
N SER A 134 13.84 11.45 5.55
CA SER A 134 14.41 11.28 4.20
C SER A 134 13.81 12.25 3.18
N THR A 135 12.68 11.90 2.56
CA THR A 135 12.14 12.52 1.35
C THR A 135 11.85 14.02 1.52
N PHE A 136 11.29 14.41 2.66
CA PHE A 136 10.95 15.80 2.97
C PHE A 136 11.71 16.33 4.19
N ALA A 137 12.89 15.78 4.49
CA ALA A 137 13.68 16.16 5.66
C ALA A 137 13.99 17.66 5.71
N ASP A 138 14.38 18.25 4.57
CA ASP A 138 14.64 19.69 4.50
C ASP A 138 13.36 20.50 4.77
N PHE A 139 12.17 20.04 4.34
CA PHE A 139 10.90 20.72 4.65
C PHE A 139 10.47 20.54 6.09
N ALA A 140 10.70 19.37 6.69
CA ALA A 140 10.43 19.15 8.10
C ALA A 140 11.32 20.05 8.98
N ARG A 141 12.54 20.36 8.54
CA ARG A 141 13.37 21.38 9.19
C ARG A 141 12.80 22.80 9.07
N ILE A 142 12.14 23.13 7.96
CA ILE A 142 11.54 24.46 7.76
C ILE A 142 10.20 24.60 8.52
N PHE A 143 9.39 23.54 8.54
CA PHE A 143 8.02 23.56 9.06
C PHE A 143 7.71 22.31 9.92
N PRO A 144 8.40 22.11 11.06
CA PRO A 144 8.32 20.85 11.81
C PRO A 144 6.89 20.53 12.28
N GLU A 145 6.14 21.52 12.73
CA GLU A 145 4.76 21.39 13.18
C GLU A 145 3.74 21.03 12.08
N ARG A 146 4.11 21.07 10.79
CA ARG A 146 3.18 20.73 9.69
C ARG A 146 3.10 19.24 9.39
N PHE A 147 4.10 18.47 9.76
CA PHE A 147 4.14 17.03 9.49
C PHE A 147 3.38 16.25 10.55
N THR A 148 2.61 15.24 10.13
CA THR A 148 1.81 14.40 11.01
C THR A 148 1.64 12.99 10.44
N ASN A 149 0.91 12.16 11.16
CA ASN A 149 0.59 10.81 10.77
C ASN A 149 -0.92 10.58 10.84
N VAL A 150 -1.46 9.93 9.83
CA VAL A 150 -2.79 9.33 9.87
C VAL A 150 -2.69 7.96 9.23
N THR A 151 -2.53 6.91 10.05
CA THR A 151 -2.50 5.54 9.55
C THR A 151 -3.78 5.22 8.77
N ASN A 152 -3.61 4.61 7.59
CA ASN A 152 -4.73 4.24 6.73
C ASN A 152 -5.72 3.32 7.47
N GLY A 153 -6.96 3.29 6.97
CA GLY A 153 -7.98 2.37 7.46
C GLY A 153 -8.78 1.74 6.34
N ILE A 154 -9.59 0.76 6.72
CA ILE A 154 -10.55 0.11 5.84
C ILE A 154 -11.94 0.18 6.45
N THR A 155 -12.97 0.24 5.61
CA THR A 155 -14.35 0.23 6.11
C THR A 155 -14.79 -1.19 6.50
N PRO A 156 -15.21 -1.44 7.75
CA PRO A 156 -15.70 -2.75 8.18
C PRO A 156 -17.04 -3.12 7.52
N ARG A 157 -17.78 -2.12 7.01
CA ARG A 157 -19.04 -2.33 6.28
C ARG A 157 -18.81 -3.16 5.02
N ARG A 158 -17.86 -2.78 4.17
CA ARG A 158 -17.57 -3.54 2.94
C ARG A 158 -16.74 -4.79 3.23
N TRP A 159 -15.65 -4.62 3.99
CA TRP A 159 -14.61 -5.64 4.06
C TRP A 159 -14.85 -6.73 5.11
N LEU A 160 -15.91 -6.62 5.91
CA LEU A 160 -16.36 -7.69 6.80
C LEU A 160 -17.86 -7.92 6.66
N ALA A 161 -18.71 -6.89 6.85
CA ALA A 161 -20.16 -7.09 6.83
C ALA A 161 -20.72 -7.56 5.47
N VAL A 162 -20.22 -7.01 4.36
CA VAL A 162 -20.61 -7.45 3.01
C VAL A 162 -19.77 -8.63 2.54
N ALA A 163 -18.44 -8.53 2.61
CA ALA A 163 -17.54 -9.56 2.08
C ALA A 163 -17.68 -10.91 2.81
N ASN A 164 -17.97 -10.90 4.11
CA ASN A 164 -18.02 -12.10 4.94
C ASN A 164 -19.22 -12.05 5.89
N SER A 165 -20.42 -12.05 5.29
CA SER A 165 -21.69 -11.90 6.02
C SER A 165 -21.93 -12.95 7.10
N GLN A 166 -21.39 -14.17 6.92
CA GLN A 166 -21.48 -15.24 7.92
C GLN A 166 -20.63 -14.91 9.16
N LEU A 167 -19.41 -14.40 8.98
CA LEU A 167 -18.57 -13.94 10.09
C LEU A 167 -19.17 -12.70 10.77
N ALA A 168 -19.75 -11.80 9.98
CA ALA A 168 -20.46 -10.63 10.50
C ALA A 168 -21.67 -11.01 11.35
N ALA A 169 -22.45 -12.02 10.94
CA ALA A 169 -23.57 -12.55 11.72
C ALA A 169 -23.10 -13.27 13.00
N LEU A 170 -21.95 -13.95 12.94
CA LEU A 170 -21.32 -14.50 14.14
C LEU A 170 -20.95 -13.39 15.12
N PHE A 171 -20.37 -12.28 14.65
CA PHE A 171 -20.04 -11.15 15.52
C PHE A 171 -21.30 -10.53 16.12
N ASP A 172 -22.36 -10.37 15.32
CA ASP A 172 -23.65 -9.84 15.78
C ASP A 172 -24.24 -10.65 16.94
N LYS A 173 -24.09 -11.98 16.89
CA LYS A 173 -24.56 -12.89 17.96
C LYS A 173 -23.87 -12.63 19.31
N TYR A 174 -22.59 -12.25 19.30
CA TYR A 174 -21.78 -12.12 20.51
C TYR A 174 -21.68 -10.69 21.04
N ILE A 175 -21.59 -9.70 20.13
CA ILE A 175 -21.28 -8.31 20.49
C ILE A 175 -22.28 -7.28 19.94
N GLY A 176 -23.38 -7.74 19.33
CA GLY A 176 -24.36 -6.86 18.68
C GLY A 176 -23.85 -6.28 17.36
N SER A 177 -24.57 -5.31 16.77
CA SER A 177 -24.30 -4.83 15.41
C SER A 177 -23.49 -3.52 15.34
N GLU A 178 -23.27 -2.86 16.47
CA GLU A 178 -22.63 -1.53 16.57
C GLU A 178 -21.17 -1.53 16.10
N TRP A 179 -20.49 -2.69 16.09
CA TRP A 179 -19.10 -2.81 15.65
C TRP A 179 -18.87 -2.34 14.20
N ARG A 180 -19.94 -2.26 13.38
CA ARG A 180 -19.86 -1.71 12.02
C ARG A 180 -19.58 -0.20 12.04
N CYS A 181 -20.03 0.51 13.06
CA CYS A 181 -19.81 1.95 13.26
C CYS A 181 -18.60 2.22 14.16
N ASP A 182 -18.34 1.34 15.13
CA ASP A 182 -17.22 1.42 16.05
C ASP A 182 -16.45 0.08 16.10
N LEU A 183 -15.41 -0.03 15.27
CA LEU A 183 -14.69 -1.29 15.11
C LEU A 183 -13.94 -1.71 16.39
N SER A 184 -13.69 -0.81 17.35
CA SER A 184 -13.05 -1.15 18.62
C SER A 184 -13.84 -2.21 19.41
N GLN A 185 -15.15 -2.31 19.18
CA GLN A 185 -16.00 -3.29 19.85
C GLN A 185 -15.63 -4.76 19.55
N ILE A 186 -14.86 -5.04 18.49
CA ILE A 186 -14.38 -6.41 18.22
C ILE A 186 -13.49 -6.95 19.33
N GLU A 187 -12.88 -6.09 20.16
CA GLU A 187 -12.12 -6.52 21.34
C GLU A 187 -12.97 -7.31 22.33
N LYS A 188 -14.28 -7.04 22.39
CA LYS A 188 -15.25 -7.80 23.20
C LYS A 188 -15.36 -9.26 22.76
N LEU A 189 -14.81 -9.65 21.61
CA LEU A 189 -14.73 -11.04 21.15
C LEU A 189 -13.59 -11.83 21.82
N LYS A 190 -12.56 -11.17 22.38
CA LYS A 190 -11.39 -11.82 22.99
C LYS A 190 -11.76 -12.90 24.04
N PRO A 191 -12.72 -12.68 24.96
CA PRO A 191 -13.12 -13.70 25.93
C PRO A 191 -13.70 -14.97 25.29
N PHE A 192 -14.34 -14.86 24.13
CA PHE A 192 -14.98 -15.98 23.43
C PHE A 192 -14.00 -16.75 22.53
N ALA A 193 -12.79 -16.21 22.28
CA ALA A 193 -11.83 -16.79 21.36
C ALA A 193 -11.38 -18.21 21.75
N GLN A 194 -11.47 -18.57 23.04
CA GLN A 194 -11.14 -19.92 23.54
C GLN A 194 -12.34 -20.86 23.59
N GLU A 195 -13.56 -20.37 23.38
CA GLU A 195 -14.75 -21.19 23.39
C GLU A 195 -14.80 -22.12 22.18
N LYS A 196 -15.05 -23.41 22.43
CA LYS A 196 -15.12 -24.44 21.39
C LYS A 196 -16.11 -24.08 20.28
N ALA A 197 -17.33 -23.67 20.65
CA ALA A 197 -18.37 -23.32 19.70
C ALA A 197 -18.01 -22.11 18.83
N PHE A 198 -17.27 -21.13 19.38
CA PHE A 198 -16.81 -19.97 18.62
C PHE A 198 -15.73 -20.37 17.61
N LYS A 199 -14.73 -21.16 18.04
CA LYS A 199 -13.67 -21.68 17.17
C LYS A 199 -14.21 -22.52 16.01
N GLU A 200 -15.12 -23.45 16.32
CA GLU A 200 -15.78 -24.29 15.31
C GLU A 200 -16.55 -23.44 14.30
N ALA A 201 -17.35 -22.47 14.77
CA ALA A 201 -18.07 -21.58 13.88
C ALA A 201 -17.15 -20.75 12.97
N VAL A 202 -16.04 -20.21 13.48
CA VAL A 202 -15.06 -19.48 12.66
C VAL A 202 -14.41 -20.38 11.61
N ALA A 203 -14.05 -21.62 11.99
CA ALA A 203 -13.46 -22.59 11.08
C ALA A 203 -14.44 -23.00 9.96
N ASP A 204 -15.71 -23.26 10.30
CA ASP A 204 -16.76 -23.60 9.33
C ASP A 204 -17.01 -22.45 8.34
N ILE A 205 -17.02 -21.21 8.84
CA ILE A 205 -17.17 -20.01 8.00
C ILE A 205 -15.97 -19.85 7.06
N LYS A 206 -14.74 -20.05 7.55
CA LYS A 206 -13.53 -20.02 6.72
C LYS A 206 -13.60 -21.07 5.63
N PHE A 207 -13.96 -22.31 5.97
CA PHE A 207 -14.11 -23.40 5.03
C PHE A 207 -15.18 -23.11 3.96
N ALA A 208 -16.35 -22.60 4.36
CA ALA A 208 -17.41 -22.21 3.43
C ALA A 208 -16.95 -21.10 2.45
N ASN A 209 -16.13 -20.14 2.91
CA ASN A 209 -15.55 -19.12 2.05
C ASN A 209 -14.52 -19.72 1.07
N LYS A 210 -13.71 -20.69 1.52
CA LYS A 210 -12.77 -21.41 0.66
C LYS A 210 -13.47 -22.21 -0.43
N VAL A 211 -14.59 -22.87 -0.11
CA VAL A 211 -15.44 -23.57 -1.09
C VAL A 211 -15.94 -22.60 -2.16
N LYS A 212 -16.49 -21.44 -1.77
CA LYS A 212 -16.96 -20.43 -2.74
C LYS A 212 -15.85 -19.96 -3.68
N LEU A 213 -14.65 -19.75 -3.15
CA LEU A 213 -13.50 -19.36 -3.98
C LEU A 213 -13.04 -20.51 -4.90
N ALA A 214 -13.03 -21.76 -4.40
CA ALA A 214 -12.69 -22.93 -5.20
C ALA A 214 -13.68 -23.13 -6.36
N GLU A 215 -14.99 -22.95 -6.12
CA GLU A 215 -16.03 -22.99 -7.16
C GLU A 215 -15.83 -21.91 -8.23
N TYR A 216 -15.50 -20.68 -7.81
CA TYR A 216 -15.15 -19.60 -8.72
C TYR A 216 -13.94 -19.96 -9.58
N VAL A 217 -12.85 -20.45 -8.96
CA VAL A 217 -11.62 -20.81 -9.68
C VAL A 217 -11.88 -21.96 -10.65
N LYS A 218 -12.66 -22.98 -10.26
CA LYS A 218 -13.05 -24.07 -11.14
C LYS A 218 -13.84 -23.56 -12.34
N ARG A 219 -14.78 -22.63 -12.15
CA ARG A 219 -15.59 -22.07 -13.23
C ARG A 219 -14.77 -21.22 -14.20
N GLU A 220 -13.92 -20.34 -13.70
CA GLU A 220 -13.21 -19.36 -14.52
C GLU A 220 -11.91 -19.90 -15.12
N LEU A 221 -11.22 -20.81 -14.43
CA LEU A 221 -9.90 -21.31 -14.81
C LEU A 221 -9.88 -22.81 -15.11
N GLY A 222 -10.95 -23.55 -14.83
CA GLY A 222 -10.98 -25.02 -14.99
C GLY A 222 -10.10 -25.77 -13.99
N VAL A 223 -9.56 -25.09 -12.96
CA VAL A 223 -8.66 -25.68 -11.97
C VAL A 223 -9.45 -26.07 -10.72
N GLU A 224 -9.37 -27.33 -10.32
CA GLU A 224 -9.95 -27.81 -9.07
C GLU A 224 -9.02 -27.51 -7.89
N LEU A 225 -9.55 -26.81 -6.89
CA LEU A 225 -8.87 -26.49 -5.64
C LEU A 225 -9.47 -27.30 -4.50
N ASP A 226 -8.62 -27.89 -3.66
CA ASP A 226 -9.03 -28.54 -2.42
C ASP A 226 -9.26 -27.48 -1.31
N PRO A 227 -10.49 -27.28 -0.81
CA PRO A 227 -10.76 -26.32 0.27
C PRO A 227 -10.17 -26.72 1.63
N HIS A 228 -9.69 -27.96 1.80
CA HIS A 228 -8.96 -28.38 3.01
C HIS A 228 -7.49 -27.98 2.97
N ALA A 229 -6.93 -27.70 1.79
CA ALA A 229 -5.56 -27.20 1.65
C ALA A 229 -5.43 -25.76 2.17
N LEU A 230 -4.24 -25.38 2.63
CA LEU A 230 -3.96 -24.01 3.08
C LEU A 230 -4.04 -23.04 1.91
N PHE A 231 -4.91 -22.02 1.98
CA PHE A 231 -5.03 -20.98 0.96
C PHE A 231 -4.05 -19.85 1.26
N ASP A 232 -2.98 -19.80 0.47
CA ASP A 232 -1.85 -18.90 0.60
C ASP A 232 -1.95 -17.79 -0.45
N VAL A 233 -2.24 -16.56 -0.02
CA VAL A 233 -2.81 -15.53 -0.90
C VAL A 233 -1.89 -14.31 -1.02
N GLN A 234 -1.52 -13.96 -2.25
CA GLN A 234 -0.83 -12.72 -2.59
C GLN A 234 -1.58 -11.94 -3.67
N VAL A 235 -2.46 -11.02 -3.24
CA VAL A 235 -3.28 -10.21 -4.17
C VAL A 235 -3.04 -8.71 -4.03
N LYS A 236 -2.32 -8.14 -5.00
CA LYS A 236 -1.94 -6.72 -5.05
C LYS A 236 -1.44 -6.36 -6.45
N ARG A 237 -1.16 -5.09 -6.70
CA ARG A 237 -0.49 -4.65 -7.95
C ARG A 237 0.77 -5.49 -8.18
N ILE A 238 1.05 -5.89 -9.41
CA ILE A 238 2.29 -6.60 -9.73
C ILE A 238 3.40 -5.56 -9.87
N HIS A 239 4.39 -5.64 -9.00
CA HIS A 239 5.50 -4.69 -8.92
C HIS A 239 6.70 -5.35 -8.24
N GLU A 240 7.91 -5.01 -8.67
CA GLU A 240 9.14 -5.61 -8.14
C GLU A 240 9.29 -5.46 -6.62
N TYR A 241 9.00 -4.28 -6.05
CA TYR A 241 9.07 -4.06 -4.60
C TYR A 241 8.04 -4.87 -3.80
N LYS A 242 6.95 -5.32 -4.43
CA LYS A 242 5.92 -6.18 -3.81
C LYS A 242 6.29 -7.66 -3.82
N ARG A 243 7.41 -7.99 -4.48
CA ARG A 243 8.12 -9.29 -4.47
C ARG A 243 7.23 -10.50 -4.75
N GLN A 244 6.30 -10.42 -5.72
CA GLN A 244 5.65 -11.64 -6.24
C GLN A 244 6.69 -12.64 -6.77
N MET A 245 7.79 -12.15 -7.31
CA MET A 245 8.93 -12.98 -7.70
C MET A 245 9.48 -13.83 -6.54
N LEU A 246 9.62 -13.25 -5.34
CA LEU A 246 10.09 -13.98 -4.16
C LEU A 246 9.13 -15.12 -3.79
N ASN A 247 7.82 -14.86 -3.84
CA ASN A 247 6.82 -15.89 -3.60
C ASN A 247 6.91 -17.02 -4.64
N VAL A 248 7.04 -16.69 -5.92
CA VAL A 248 7.21 -17.70 -6.99
C VAL A 248 8.48 -18.54 -6.79
N LEU A 249 9.58 -17.94 -6.37
CA LEU A 249 10.80 -18.69 -6.05
C LEU A 249 10.58 -19.66 -4.88
N HIS A 250 9.85 -19.24 -3.84
CA HIS A 250 9.45 -20.12 -2.74
C HIS A 250 8.55 -21.28 -3.23
N ILE A 251 7.60 -21.00 -4.11
CA ILE A 251 6.73 -22.03 -4.72
C ILE A 251 7.57 -23.07 -5.47
N ILE A 252 8.55 -22.63 -6.29
CA ILE A 252 9.45 -23.51 -7.03
C ILE A 252 10.32 -24.33 -6.08
N ALA A 253 10.88 -23.71 -5.04
CA ALA A 253 11.69 -24.40 -4.03
C ALA A 253 10.87 -25.49 -3.31
N ARG A 254 9.65 -25.16 -2.87
CA ARG A 254 8.72 -26.12 -2.25
C ARG A 254 8.38 -27.27 -3.18
N TYR A 255 8.06 -26.97 -4.44
CA TYR A 255 7.77 -27.97 -5.47
C TYR A 255 8.94 -28.96 -5.61
N ASN A 256 10.17 -28.45 -5.75
CA ASN A 256 11.35 -29.31 -5.86
C ASN A 256 11.58 -30.16 -4.59
N GLU A 257 11.40 -29.59 -3.41
CA GLU A 257 11.54 -30.34 -2.14
C GLU A 257 10.49 -31.44 -2.01
N MET A 258 9.26 -31.19 -2.46
CA MET A 258 8.17 -32.19 -2.49
C MET A 258 8.50 -33.36 -3.42
N LEU A 259 9.16 -33.11 -4.56
CA LEU A 259 9.57 -34.16 -5.48
C LEU A 259 10.72 -35.02 -4.92
N VAL A 260 11.65 -34.41 -4.19
CA VAL A 260 12.77 -35.13 -3.56
C VAL A 260 12.28 -35.92 -2.34
N ASN A 261 11.27 -35.42 -1.61
CA ASN A 261 10.76 -36.02 -0.39
C ASN A 261 9.24 -36.30 -0.47
N PRO A 262 8.78 -37.23 -1.34
CA PRO A 262 7.35 -37.44 -1.60
C PRO A 262 6.57 -37.99 -0.39
N GLU A 263 7.25 -38.74 0.49
CA GLU A 263 6.70 -39.40 1.69
C GLU A 263 6.63 -38.49 2.92
N LYS A 264 7.22 -37.28 2.87
CA LYS A 264 7.09 -36.31 3.95
C LYS A 264 5.62 -35.90 4.09
N ASP A 265 5.19 -35.67 5.33
CA ASP A 265 3.84 -35.20 5.63
C ASP A 265 3.68 -33.73 5.25
N TRP A 266 3.44 -33.51 3.95
CA TRP A 266 3.26 -32.19 3.37
C TRP A 266 1.86 -31.67 3.64
N GLN A 267 1.74 -30.58 4.40
CA GLN A 267 0.50 -29.80 4.45
C GLN A 267 0.11 -29.35 3.03
N PRO A 268 -1.06 -29.78 2.51
CA PRO A 268 -1.53 -29.35 1.20
C PRO A 268 -1.68 -27.84 1.14
N ARG A 269 -1.31 -27.23 0.01
CA ARG A 269 -1.28 -25.77 -0.15
C ARG A 269 -1.73 -25.34 -1.54
N VAL A 270 -2.53 -24.28 -1.58
CA VAL A 270 -2.93 -23.58 -2.79
C VAL A 270 -2.39 -22.17 -2.75
N PHE A 271 -1.48 -21.84 -3.67
CA PHE A 271 -1.00 -20.49 -3.85
C PHE A 271 -1.92 -19.72 -4.80
N ILE A 272 -2.49 -18.61 -4.32
CA ILE A 272 -3.45 -17.79 -5.05
C ILE A 272 -2.84 -16.41 -5.25
N LEU A 273 -2.43 -16.15 -6.48
CA LEU A 273 -1.90 -14.85 -6.89
C LEU A 273 -2.93 -14.11 -7.74
N ALA A 274 -3.01 -12.80 -7.58
CA ALA A 274 -3.84 -11.96 -8.44
C ALA A 274 -3.32 -10.53 -8.45
N GLY A 275 -3.38 -9.89 -9.61
CA GLY A 275 -2.90 -8.52 -9.74
C GLY A 275 -2.93 -8.02 -11.17
N LYS A 276 -2.61 -6.74 -11.32
CA LYS A 276 -2.43 -6.09 -12.63
C LYS A 276 -1.05 -5.46 -12.68
N ALA A 277 -0.42 -5.55 -13.83
CA ALA A 277 0.79 -4.79 -14.18
C ALA A 277 0.40 -3.55 -14.98
N ALA A 278 1.17 -2.47 -14.86
CA ALA A 278 1.04 -1.33 -15.77
C ALA A 278 1.41 -1.76 -17.19
N SER A 279 0.74 -1.19 -18.20
CA SER A 279 0.88 -1.64 -19.60
C SER A 279 2.31 -1.58 -20.13
N ALA A 280 3.06 -0.53 -19.75
CA ALA A 280 4.45 -0.30 -20.14
C ALA A 280 5.48 -1.04 -19.25
N TYR A 281 5.06 -1.66 -18.15
CA TYR A 281 5.98 -2.26 -17.17
C TYR A 281 6.33 -3.70 -17.55
N TYR A 282 7.36 -3.86 -18.39
CA TYR A 282 7.75 -5.15 -18.96
C TYR A 282 8.11 -6.19 -17.89
N ALA A 283 8.95 -5.84 -16.90
CA ALA A 283 9.36 -6.77 -15.83
C ALA A 283 8.18 -7.29 -15.00
N ALA A 284 7.20 -6.43 -14.68
CA ALA A 284 5.98 -6.84 -14.01
C ALA A 284 5.14 -7.82 -14.87
N LYS A 285 5.06 -7.60 -16.18
CA LYS A 285 4.39 -8.54 -17.11
C LYS A 285 5.13 -9.88 -17.21
N GLN A 286 6.46 -9.87 -17.22
CA GLN A 286 7.27 -11.10 -17.20
C GLN A 286 7.06 -11.89 -15.90
N THR A 287 6.93 -11.20 -14.76
CA THR A 287 6.54 -11.86 -13.50
C THR A 287 5.18 -12.57 -13.62
N ILE A 288 4.18 -11.94 -14.25
CA ILE A 288 2.88 -12.59 -14.50
C ILE A 288 3.05 -13.82 -15.39
N HIS A 289 3.85 -13.72 -16.46
CA HIS A 289 4.11 -14.85 -17.36
C HIS A 289 4.72 -16.03 -16.60
N LEU A 290 5.77 -15.76 -15.81
CA LEU A 290 6.44 -16.77 -14.99
C LEU A 290 5.47 -17.46 -14.02
N ILE A 291 4.60 -16.71 -13.33
CA ILE A 291 3.61 -17.29 -12.42
C ILE A 291 2.72 -18.29 -13.15
N ASN A 292 2.27 -17.96 -14.36
CA ASN A 292 1.40 -18.82 -15.15
C ASN A 292 2.14 -20.07 -15.68
N ASP A 293 3.40 -19.93 -16.13
CA ASP A 293 4.20 -21.07 -16.55
C ASP A 293 4.46 -22.06 -15.41
N VAL A 294 4.82 -21.54 -14.23
CA VAL A 294 5.02 -22.34 -13.02
C VAL A 294 3.71 -23.02 -12.60
N ALA A 295 2.59 -22.30 -12.65
CA ALA A 295 1.28 -22.87 -12.36
C ALA A 295 0.92 -24.00 -13.33
N ASN A 296 1.20 -23.84 -14.62
CA ASN A 296 0.93 -24.87 -15.62
C ASN A 296 1.75 -26.16 -15.36
N VAL A 297 3.02 -26.03 -15.00
CA VAL A 297 3.86 -27.20 -14.65
C VAL A 297 3.33 -27.88 -13.38
N ILE A 298 3.17 -27.13 -12.29
CA ILE A 298 2.79 -27.68 -10.98
C ILE A 298 1.38 -28.30 -11.01
N ASN A 299 0.41 -27.62 -11.64
CA ASN A 299 -0.97 -28.09 -11.59
C ASN A 299 -1.20 -29.39 -12.37
N ASN A 300 -0.32 -29.72 -13.32
CA ASN A 300 -0.38 -30.92 -14.16
C ASN A 300 0.60 -32.03 -13.71
N ASP A 301 1.34 -31.84 -12.61
CA ASP A 301 2.25 -32.87 -12.11
C ASP A 301 1.53 -33.86 -11.18
N GLU A 302 1.24 -35.05 -11.73
CA GLU A 302 0.57 -36.14 -11.00
C GLU A 302 1.34 -36.62 -9.75
N ARG A 303 2.67 -36.44 -9.71
CA ARG A 303 3.51 -36.84 -8.56
C ARG A 303 3.13 -36.10 -7.27
N LEU A 304 2.56 -34.90 -7.40
CA LEU A 304 2.11 -34.08 -6.28
C LEU A 304 0.80 -34.59 -5.68
N LYS A 305 0.04 -35.44 -6.41
CA LYS A 305 -1.27 -35.97 -5.99
C LYS A 305 -2.24 -34.87 -5.55
N GLY A 306 -2.18 -33.71 -6.22
CA GLY A 306 -3.02 -32.55 -5.91
C GLY A 306 -2.65 -31.76 -4.64
N ARG A 307 -1.60 -32.15 -3.89
CA ARG A 307 -1.22 -31.49 -2.62
C ARG A 307 -0.67 -30.07 -2.80
N LEU A 308 -0.27 -29.68 -4.01
CA LEU A 308 0.21 -28.34 -4.33
C LEU A 308 -0.48 -27.85 -5.59
N LYS A 309 -1.10 -26.67 -5.50
CA LYS A 309 -1.70 -25.96 -6.63
C LYS A 309 -1.27 -24.51 -6.63
N VAL A 310 -1.18 -23.93 -7.82
CA VAL A 310 -0.89 -22.49 -8.02
C VAL A 310 -1.91 -21.94 -9.00
N VAL A 311 -2.53 -20.81 -8.67
CA VAL A 311 -3.49 -20.15 -9.56
C VAL A 311 -3.20 -18.66 -9.65
N PHE A 312 -3.28 -18.13 -10.86
CA PHE A 312 -3.30 -16.69 -11.09
C PHE A 312 -4.73 -16.27 -11.48
N ILE A 313 -5.43 -15.57 -10.59
CA ILE A 313 -6.80 -15.12 -10.86
C ILE A 313 -6.74 -13.84 -11.71
N PRO A 314 -7.30 -13.85 -12.95
CA PRO A 314 -7.22 -12.70 -13.84
C PRO A 314 -8.11 -11.55 -13.37
N ASN A 315 -7.80 -10.35 -13.85
CA ASN A 315 -8.62 -9.15 -13.70
C ASN A 315 -9.00 -8.79 -12.24
N TYR A 316 -8.05 -8.89 -11.31
CA TYR A 316 -8.24 -8.53 -9.91
C TYR A 316 -8.96 -7.18 -9.75
N SER A 317 -9.99 -7.16 -8.91
CA SER A 317 -10.92 -6.05 -8.69
C SER A 317 -11.50 -6.11 -7.27
N VAL A 318 -12.27 -5.08 -6.87
CA VAL A 318 -12.95 -5.07 -5.56
C VAL A 318 -13.94 -6.23 -5.42
N SER A 319 -14.63 -6.61 -6.51
CA SER A 319 -15.54 -7.76 -6.51
C SER A 319 -14.80 -9.06 -6.22
N LEU A 320 -13.65 -9.28 -6.87
CA LEU A 320 -12.82 -10.46 -6.61
C LEU A 320 -12.16 -10.42 -5.23
N ALA A 321 -11.75 -9.24 -4.76
CA ALA A 321 -11.21 -9.09 -3.42
C ALA A 321 -12.22 -9.51 -2.34
N GLN A 322 -13.51 -9.19 -2.50
CA GLN A 322 -14.57 -9.62 -1.57
C GLN A 322 -14.78 -11.13 -1.54
N LEU A 323 -14.35 -11.87 -2.57
CA LEU A 323 -14.36 -13.33 -2.61
C LEU A 323 -13.07 -13.94 -2.06
N ILE A 324 -11.92 -13.38 -2.44
CA ILE A 324 -10.60 -13.91 -2.12
C ILE A 324 -10.25 -13.67 -0.64
N ILE A 325 -10.49 -12.47 -0.12
CA ILE A 325 -10.06 -12.08 1.23
C ILE A 325 -10.67 -12.96 2.33
N PRO A 326 -12.00 -13.23 2.34
CA PRO A 326 -12.60 -14.09 3.36
C PRO A 326 -12.11 -15.54 3.34
N ALA A 327 -11.62 -16.01 2.19
CA ALA A 327 -11.17 -17.38 1.96
C ALA A 327 -9.68 -17.61 2.29
N ALA A 328 -8.89 -16.56 2.49
CA ALA A 328 -7.46 -16.70 2.74
C ALA A 328 -7.16 -17.26 4.14
N ASP A 329 -6.22 -18.19 4.21
CA ASP A 329 -5.64 -18.65 5.47
C ASP A 329 -4.35 -17.88 5.77
N ILE A 330 -3.49 -17.71 4.75
CA ILE A 330 -2.26 -16.91 4.80
C ILE A 330 -2.39 -15.71 3.86
N SER A 331 -1.93 -14.56 4.33
CA SER A 331 -1.87 -13.30 3.61
C SER A 331 -0.41 -12.87 3.43
N GLU A 332 0.08 -12.93 2.19
CA GLU A 332 1.45 -12.58 1.82
C GLU A 332 1.64 -11.05 1.73
N GLN A 333 2.35 -10.49 2.71
CA GLN A 333 2.66 -9.06 2.86
C GLN A 333 4.16 -8.83 2.84
N ILE A 334 4.79 -9.33 1.78
CA ILE A 334 6.24 -9.49 1.65
C ILE A 334 6.89 -8.38 0.83
N SER A 335 6.47 -7.12 0.96
CA SER A 335 7.17 -6.02 0.28
C SER A 335 8.61 -5.88 0.81
N LEU A 336 9.53 -5.28 0.06
CA LEU A 336 10.87 -4.99 0.59
C LEU A 336 10.74 -3.97 1.73
N ALA A 337 11.37 -4.20 2.89
CA ALA A 337 11.26 -3.27 4.00
C ALA A 337 11.68 -1.84 3.61
N GLY A 338 10.85 -0.86 3.97
CA GLY A 338 11.01 0.55 3.62
C GLY A 338 10.37 0.96 2.30
N THR A 339 9.64 0.06 1.62
CA THR A 339 9.05 0.34 0.30
C THR A 339 7.52 0.38 0.29
N GLU A 340 6.85 -0.31 1.21
CA GLU A 340 5.40 -0.20 1.36
C GLU A 340 5.05 0.93 2.34
N ALA A 341 4.38 1.97 1.84
CA ALA A 341 3.97 3.10 2.68
C ALA A 341 2.99 2.72 3.80
N SER A 342 2.16 1.70 3.58
CA SER A 342 1.16 1.24 4.55
C SER A 342 0.66 -0.12 4.11
N GLY A 343 -0.17 -0.15 3.06
CA GLY A 343 -0.92 -1.34 2.68
C GLY A 343 -2.24 -1.41 3.45
N THR A 344 -3.34 -1.56 2.72
CA THR A 344 -4.68 -1.71 3.31
C THR A 344 -5.26 -3.10 3.09
N SER A 345 -4.66 -3.92 2.21
CA SER A 345 -5.10 -5.30 2.01
C SER A 345 -4.76 -6.20 3.20
N ASN A 346 -3.60 -5.99 3.83
CA ASN A 346 -3.19 -6.66 5.06
C ASN A 346 -4.24 -6.49 6.18
N MET A 347 -4.77 -5.28 6.38
CA MET A 347 -5.85 -5.00 7.32
C MET A 347 -7.12 -5.80 6.99
N LYS A 348 -7.46 -5.95 5.70
CA LYS A 348 -8.65 -6.70 5.27
C LYS A 348 -8.49 -8.19 5.55
N PHE A 349 -7.30 -8.71 5.29
CA PHE A 349 -6.95 -10.10 5.57
C PHE A 349 -6.96 -10.39 7.07
N ALA A 350 -6.30 -9.56 7.89
CA ALA A 350 -6.30 -9.69 9.34
C ALA A 350 -7.73 -9.65 9.91
N LEU A 351 -8.56 -8.69 9.47
CA LEU A 351 -9.95 -8.58 9.90
C LEU A 351 -10.82 -9.79 9.52
N ASN A 352 -10.44 -10.53 8.47
CA ASN A 352 -11.12 -11.76 8.02
C ASN A 352 -10.45 -13.04 8.53
N GLY A 353 -9.53 -12.92 9.51
CA GLY A 353 -8.91 -14.06 10.18
C GLY A 353 -7.84 -14.79 9.34
N ALA A 354 -7.24 -14.13 8.35
CA ALA A 354 -6.05 -14.65 7.68
C ALA A 354 -4.80 -14.25 8.47
N LEU A 355 -3.87 -15.18 8.67
CA LEU A 355 -2.58 -14.89 9.32
C LEU A 355 -1.64 -14.23 8.31
N THR A 356 -0.92 -13.21 8.76
CA THR A 356 0.01 -12.49 7.89
C THR A 356 1.37 -13.18 7.89
N LEU A 357 1.90 -13.44 6.70
CA LEU A 357 3.32 -13.71 6.46
C LEU A 357 3.91 -12.46 5.82
N GLY A 358 4.82 -11.77 6.50
CA GLY A 358 5.24 -10.45 6.04
C GLY A 358 6.56 -9.96 6.62
N THR A 359 7.04 -8.87 6.04
CA THR A 359 8.17 -8.10 6.57
C THR A 359 7.72 -7.07 7.59
N LEU A 360 8.66 -6.56 8.40
CA LEU A 360 8.50 -5.33 9.18
C LEU A 360 8.50 -4.12 8.24
N ASP A 361 7.36 -3.88 7.60
CA ASP A 361 7.17 -2.80 6.63
C ASP A 361 5.71 -2.31 6.61
N GLY A 362 5.52 -1.02 6.36
CA GLY A 362 4.21 -0.38 6.34
C GLY A 362 3.32 -0.78 7.53
N ALA A 363 2.04 -1.03 7.24
CA ALA A 363 1.03 -1.38 8.25
C ALA A 363 1.18 -2.78 8.83
N ASN A 364 2.17 -3.58 8.42
CA ASN A 364 2.45 -4.84 9.11
C ASN A 364 2.99 -4.60 10.52
N VAL A 365 3.66 -3.46 10.76
CA VAL A 365 4.18 -3.10 12.09
C VAL A 365 3.02 -2.77 13.02
N GLU A 366 2.09 -1.90 12.60
CA GLU A 366 0.89 -1.64 13.39
C GLU A 366 0.02 -2.90 13.57
N ILE A 367 -0.06 -3.80 12.58
CA ILE A 367 -0.76 -5.09 12.75
C ILE A 367 -0.06 -5.94 13.81
N LEU A 368 1.26 -6.08 13.75
CA LEU A 368 2.06 -6.84 14.73
C LEU A 368 1.79 -6.35 16.16
N GLU A 369 1.80 -5.04 16.39
CA GLU A 369 1.53 -4.44 17.69
C GLU A 369 0.11 -4.76 18.21
N ASN A 370 -0.88 -4.80 17.31
CA ASN A 370 -2.27 -5.02 17.69
C ASN A 370 -2.64 -6.51 17.85
N VAL A 371 -2.03 -7.41 17.08
CA VAL A 371 -2.32 -8.86 17.13
C VAL A 371 -1.37 -9.62 18.05
N GLY A 372 -0.18 -9.08 18.32
CA GLY A 372 0.88 -9.71 19.09
C GLY A 372 1.75 -10.66 18.25
N GLU A 373 3.02 -10.79 18.64
CA GLU A 373 4.04 -11.60 17.95
C GLU A 373 3.63 -13.06 17.74
N ASP A 374 2.84 -13.63 18.65
CA ASP A 374 2.38 -15.03 18.56
C ASP A 374 1.35 -15.27 17.45
N ASN A 375 0.77 -14.22 16.85
CA ASN A 375 -0.34 -14.30 15.89
C ASN A 375 0.02 -13.78 14.49
N ILE A 376 1.30 -13.57 14.20
CA ILE A 376 1.79 -13.10 12.90
C ILE A 376 3.18 -13.68 12.59
N PHE A 377 3.45 -13.98 11.31
CA PHE A 377 4.74 -14.51 10.87
C PHE A 377 5.57 -13.40 10.23
N ILE A 378 6.43 -12.78 11.04
CA ILE A 378 7.34 -11.73 10.60
C ILE A 378 8.69 -12.33 10.21
N PHE A 379 9.25 -11.89 9.07
CA PHE A 379 10.58 -12.32 8.61
C PHE A 379 11.32 -11.25 7.82
N GLY A 380 12.60 -11.55 7.53
CA GLY A 380 13.45 -10.75 6.65
C GLY A 380 14.14 -9.60 7.37
N ASN A 381 14.84 -8.78 6.59
CA ASN A 381 15.60 -7.64 7.09
C ASN A 381 14.67 -6.47 7.46
N THR A 382 15.04 -5.71 8.49
CA THR A 382 14.43 -4.41 8.82
C THR A 382 14.84 -3.33 7.81
N VAL A 383 14.20 -2.16 7.89
CA VAL A 383 14.54 -1.00 7.04
C VAL A 383 16.01 -0.62 7.20
N GLU A 384 16.50 -0.57 8.44
CA GLU A 384 17.89 -0.20 8.77
C GLU A 384 18.88 -1.21 8.19
N GLN A 385 18.56 -2.50 8.28
CA GLN A 385 19.38 -3.58 7.74
C GLN A 385 19.41 -3.55 6.21
N VAL A 386 18.29 -3.25 5.55
CA VAL A 386 18.24 -3.07 4.09
C VAL A 386 19.13 -1.89 3.66
N GLU A 387 19.05 -0.77 4.36
CA GLU A 387 19.89 0.40 4.09
C GLU A 387 21.37 0.14 4.34
N GLN A 388 21.71 -0.63 5.38
CA GLN A 388 23.08 -1.06 5.63
C GLN A 388 23.61 -1.92 4.48
N LEU A 389 22.85 -2.92 4.04
CA LEU A 389 23.24 -3.79 2.93
C LEU A 389 23.48 -3.00 1.64
N ARG A 390 22.65 -1.99 1.36
CA ARG A 390 22.82 -1.08 0.22
C ARG A 390 24.13 -0.28 0.32
N ARG A 391 24.48 0.23 1.51
CA ARG A 391 25.73 0.95 1.75
C ARG A 391 26.96 0.05 1.60
N GLU A 392 26.85 -1.22 1.98
CA GLU A 392 27.91 -2.24 1.84
C GLU A 392 28.07 -2.76 0.40
N GLY A 393 27.29 -2.23 -0.55
CA GLY A 393 27.46 -2.49 -1.99
C GLY A 393 26.50 -3.54 -2.55
N TYR A 394 25.53 -4.03 -1.78
CA TYR A 394 24.44 -4.83 -2.32
C TYR A 394 23.54 -3.95 -3.19
N ARG A 395 23.70 -4.07 -4.51
CA ARG A 395 22.86 -3.37 -5.48
C ARG A 395 21.67 -4.26 -5.84
N ILE A 396 20.47 -3.74 -5.60
CA ILE A 396 19.24 -4.31 -6.18
C ILE A 396 19.35 -4.05 -7.69
N ILE A 397 19.43 -5.12 -8.48
CA ILE A 397 19.45 -5.04 -9.95
C ILE A 397 18.04 -4.76 -10.44
#